data_AF-A0A964AI35-F1
#
_entry.id   AF-A0A964AI35-F1
#
_cell.length_a   1.000
_cell.length_b   1.000
_cell.length_c   1.000
_cell.angle_alpha   90.00
_cell.angle_beta   90.00
_cell.angle_gamma   90.00
#
_symmetry.space_group_name_H-M   'P 1'
#
loop_
_entity.id
_entity.type
_entity.pdbx_description
1 polymer ?
#
loop_
_entity_poly.entity_id
_entity_poly.type
_entity_poly.pdbx_seq_one_letter_code
_entity_poly.pdbx_strand_id
1 'polypeptide(L)'
;MDTELLYDLVVDAVKQGLYEEAGGGTPRLTKRMVSGTVTFTDAEGRTVKEIPAESLFKKVTAVREKLRVLEQKVNNHSALDDADRAELQTYITRAYGSLTTFNFLFRDDEDRFKGTGG
;
A
#
# COMPACT_ATOMS: atom_id res chain seq x y z
N MET A 1 22.78 -24.15 -6.98
CA MET A 1 22.60 -22.69 -6.83
C MET A 1 23.99 -22.12 -6.63
N ASP A 2 24.38 -21.12 -7.42
CA ASP A 2 25.70 -20.51 -7.32
C ASP A 2 25.89 -19.87 -5.93
N THR A 3 27.10 -19.97 -5.39
CA THR A 3 27.44 -19.56 -4.03
C THR A 3 27.40 -18.03 -3.91
N GLU A 4 27.77 -17.35 -4.99
CA GLU A 4 27.71 -15.89 -5.13
C GLU A 4 26.24 -15.41 -5.14
N LEU A 5 25.38 -16.12 -5.86
CA LEU A 5 23.94 -15.82 -5.94
C LEU A 5 23.21 -16.08 -4.61
N LEU A 6 23.66 -17.07 -3.83
CA LEU A 6 23.16 -17.30 -2.47
C LEU A 6 23.59 -16.18 -1.52
N TYR A 7 24.84 -15.72 -1.62
CA TYR A 7 25.36 -14.63 -0.80
C TYR A 7 24.59 -13.32 -1.05
N ASP A 8 24.38 -12.95 -2.30
CA ASP A 8 23.63 -11.75 -2.67
C ASP A 8 22.17 -11.82 -2.18
N LEU A 9 21.52 -12.97 -2.34
CA LEU A 9 20.16 -13.19 -1.85
C LEU A 9 20.06 -12.99 -0.33
N VAL A 10 21.04 -13.51 0.43
CA VAL A 10 21.08 -13.37 1.88
C VAL A 10 21.33 -11.92 2.28
N VAL A 11 22.25 -11.22 1.62
CA VAL A 11 22.55 -9.81 1.90
C VAL A 11 21.33 -8.93 1.63
N ASP A 12 20.61 -9.16 0.53
CA ASP A 12 19.40 -8.41 0.20
C ASP A 12 18.26 -8.71 1.18
N ALA A 13 18.07 -9.97 1.57
CA ALA A 13 17.09 -10.33 2.59
C ALA A 13 17.38 -9.67 3.95
N VAL A 14 18.66 -9.61 4.36
CA VAL A 14 19.08 -8.96 5.61
C VAL A 14 18.88 -7.44 5.54
N LYS A 15 19.28 -6.79 4.45
CA LYS A 15 19.04 -5.35 4.25
C LYS A 15 17.56 -5.04 4.29
N GLN A 16 16.74 -5.83 3.60
CA GLN A 16 15.30 -5.65 3.59
C GLN A 16 14.69 -5.84 4.98
N GLY A 17 15.15 -6.82 5.76
CA GLY A 17 14.76 -6.99 7.16
C GLY A 17 15.12 -5.78 8.04
N LEU A 18 16.31 -5.23 7.89
CA LEU A 18 16.75 -4.03 8.63
C LEU A 18 15.94 -2.78 8.24
N TYR A 19 15.62 -2.61 6.96
CA TYR A 19 14.74 -1.54 6.49
C TYR A 19 13.31 -1.68 7.03
N GLU A 20 12.80 -2.92 7.11
CA GLU A 20 11.50 -3.22 7.73
C GLU A 20 11.50 -2.85 9.22
N GLU A 21 12.53 -3.24 9.99
CA GLU A 21 12.65 -2.88 11.42
C GLU A 21 12.76 -1.37 11.67
N ALA A 22 13.38 -0.63 10.75
CA ALA A 22 13.47 0.84 10.82
C ALA A 22 12.14 1.56 10.50
N GLY A 23 11.04 0.82 10.28
CA GLY A 23 9.73 1.37 9.89
C GLY A 23 9.64 1.77 8.41
N GLY A 24 10.64 1.40 7.60
CA GLY A 24 10.76 1.69 6.16
C GLY A 24 10.43 0.49 5.26
N GLY A 25 9.65 -0.48 5.75
CA GLY A 25 9.31 -1.69 5.00
C GLY A 25 8.48 -1.41 3.75
N THR A 26 8.81 -2.08 2.63
CA THR A 26 7.93 -2.08 1.45
C THR A 26 6.78 -3.04 1.72
N PRO A 27 5.51 -2.61 1.57
CA PRO A 27 4.38 -3.48 1.84
C PRO A 27 4.43 -4.75 1.01
N ARG A 28 4.07 -5.89 1.61
CA ARG A 28 4.21 -7.18 0.94
C ARG A 28 2.88 -7.69 0.42
N LEU A 29 2.89 -8.16 -0.82
CA LEU A 29 1.72 -8.75 -1.48
C LEU A 29 1.43 -10.13 -0.86
N THR A 30 0.15 -10.47 -0.67
CA THR A 30 -0.24 -11.80 -0.19
C THR A 30 0.25 -12.89 -1.14
N LYS A 31 0.68 -14.04 -0.59
CA LYS A 31 1.22 -15.18 -1.38
C LYS A 31 0.29 -15.61 -2.52
N ARG A 32 -1.03 -15.57 -2.29
CA ARG A 32 -2.07 -15.90 -3.30
C ARG A 32 -2.07 -14.94 -4.49
N MET A 33 -1.65 -13.69 -4.29
CA MET A 33 -1.74 -12.63 -5.30
C MET A 33 -0.41 -12.40 -6.03
N VAL A 34 0.69 -13.04 -5.62
CA VAL A 34 2.04 -12.86 -6.22
C VAL A 34 2.06 -13.18 -7.72
N SER A 35 1.29 -14.17 -8.17
CA SER A 35 1.19 -14.57 -9.58
C SER A 35 -0.22 -14.38 -10.16
N GLY A 36 -1.07 -13.60 -9.49
CA GLY A 36 -2.46 -13.40 -9.91
C GLY A 36 -2.63 -12.30 -10.96
N THR A 37 -3.79 -12.28 -11.61
CA THR A 37 -4.26 -11.18 -12.46
C THR A 37 -5.57 -10.61 -11.92
N VAL A 38 -5.85 -9.36 -12.27
CA VAL A 38 -7.14 -8.70 -12.05
C VAL A 38 -7.76 -8.46 -13.41
N THR A 39 -8.94 -9.05 -13.60
CA THR A 39 -9.68 -9.01 -14.86
C THR A 39 -10.91 -8.13 -14.70
N PHE A 40 -11.04 -7.14 -15.56
CA PHE A 40 -12.23 -6.31 -15.69
C PHE A 40 -13.12 -6.92 -16.75
N THR A 41 -14.35 -7.28 -16.38
CA THR A 41 -15.35 -7.84 -17.29
C THR A 41 -16.51 -6.87 -17.46
N ASP A 42 -17.11 -6.86 -18.64
CA ASP A 42 -18.38 -6.16 -18.86
C ASP A 42 -19.57 -6.98 -18.34
N ALA A 43 -20.78 -6.43 -18.50
CA ALA A 43 -22.01 -7.08 -18.05
C ALA A 43 -22.31 -8.40 -18.79
N GLU A 44 -21.74 -8.59 -19.98
CA GLU A 44 -21.88 -9.81 -20.78
C GLU A 44 -20.77 -10.84 -20.50
N GLY A 45 -19.87 -10.56 -19.54
CA GLY A 45 -18.79 -11.46 -19.13
C GLY A 45 -17.56 -11.45 -20.03
N ARG A 46 -17.44 -10.50 -20.97
CA ARG A 46 -16.26 -10.38 -21.82
C ARG A 46 -15.16 -9.64 -21.06
N THR A 47 -13.91 -10.07 -21.24
CA THR A 47 -12.75 -9.39 -20.64
C THR A 47 -12.46 -8.08 -21.38
N VAL A 48 -12.60 -6.96 -20.67
CA VAL A 48 -12.28 -5.61 -21.14
C VAL A 48 -10.81 -5.29 -20.92
N LYS A 49 -10.25 -5.72 -19.78
CA LYS A 49 -8.86 -5.49 -19.42
C LYS A 49 -8.37 -6.51 -18.42
N GLU A 50 -7.14 -6.96 -18.60
CA GLU A 50 -6.43 -7.75 -17.61
C GLU A 50 -5.18 -7.01 -17.17
N ILE A 51 -4.91 -6.99 -15.86
CA ILE A 51 -3.68 -6.43 -15.31
C ILE A 51 -3.04 -7.41 -14.31
N PRO A 52 -1.71 -7.49 -14.22
CA PRO A 52 -1.05 -8.25 -13.17
C PRO A 52 -1.44 -7.71 -11.78
N ALA A 53 -1.68 -8.59 -10.82
CA ALA A 53 -2.02 -8.20 -9.45
C ALA A 53 -0.92 -7.35 -8.80
N GLU A 54 0.35 -7.65 -9.10
CA GLU A 54 1.49 -6.85 -8.67
C GLU A 54 1.41 -5.41 -9.21
N SER A 55 0.96 -5.23 -10.46
CA SER A 55 0.79 -3.89 -11.04
C SER A 55 -0.30 -3.10 -10.33
N LEU A 56 -1.41 -3.73 -9.96
CA LEU A 56 -2.45 -3.09 -9.15
C LEU A 56 -1.90 -2.75 -7.75
N PHE A 57 -1.19 -3.68 -7.12
CA PHE A 57 -0.63 -3.50 -5.80
C PHE A 57 0.36 -2.33 -5.74
N LYS A 58 1.24 -2.19 -6.73
CA LYS A 58 2.14 -1.02 -6.88
C LYS A 58 1.37 0.29 -6.96
N LYS A 59 0.23 0.32 -7.67
CA LYS A 59 -0.61 1.52 -7.75
C LYS A 59 -1.29 1.85 -6.41
N VAL A 60 -1.84 0.84 -5.74
CA VAL A 60 -2.49 0.98 -4.43
C VAL A 60 -1.50 1.47 -3.37
N THR A 61 -0.33 0.85 -3.28
CA THR A 61 0.75 1.27 -2.36
C THR A 61 1.28 2.67 -2.68
N ALA A 62 1.41 3.03 -3.97
CA ALA A 62 1.78 4.39 -4.36
C ALA A 62 0.73 5.45 -4.01
N VAL A 63 -0.55 5.10 -3.86
CA VAL A 63 -1.59 6.00 -3.34
C VAL A 63 -1.47 6.12 -1.83
N ARG A 64 -1.26 5.01 -1.11
CA ARG A 64 -1.00 4.99 0.34
C ARG A 64 0.11 5.96 0.72
N GLU A 65 1.23 5.90 -0.02
CA GLU A 65 2.39 6.74 0.25
C GLU A 65 2.11 8.23 0.02
N LYS A 66 1.36 8.58 -1.03
CA LYS A 66 0.94 9.97 -1.26
C LYS A 66 0.02 10.49 -0.14
N LEU A 67 -0.91 9.66 0.34
CA LEU A 67 -1.76 10.03 1.48
C LEU A 67 -0.95 10.21 2.76
N ARG A 68 0.04 9.36 3.01
CA ARG A 68 0.94 9.47 4.17
C ARG A 68 1.73 10.78 4.14
N VAL A 69 2.28 11.12 2.98
CA VAL A 69 2.98 12.40 2.78
C VAL A 69 2.04 13.59 2.94
N LEU A 70 0.80 13.49 2.42
CA LEU A 70 -0.21 14.54 2.57
C LEU A 70 -0.56 14.75 4.05
N GLU A 71 -0.80 13.68 4.80
CA GLU A 71 -1.07 13.72 6.24
C GLU A 71 0.07 14.39 7.01
N GLN A 72 1.32 14.00 6.73
CA GLN A 72 2.49 14.65 7.33
C GLN A 72 2.56 16.14 7.00
N LYS A 73 2.26 16.53 5.77
CA LYS A 73 2.24 17.95 5.37
C LYS A 73 1.15 18.71 6.11
N VAL A 74 -0.06 18.16 6.22
CA VAL A 74 -1.16 18.76 6.99
C VAL A 74 -0.75 18.92 8.45
N ASN A 75 -0.19 17.87 9.07
CA ASN A 75 0.24 17.88 10.47
C ASN A 75 1.34 18.90 10.78
N ASN A 76 2.18 19.24 9.80
CA ASN A 76 3.28 20.19 9.98
C ASN A 76 3.01 21.57 9.34
N HIS A 77 1.81 21.80 8.79
CA HIS A 77 1.49 23.06 8.14
C HIS A 77 1.28 24.18 9.17
N SER A 78 2.12 25.22 9.13
CA SER A 78 2.12 26.29 10.15
C SER A 78 0.95 27.27 10.04
N ALA A 79 0.33 27.39 8.86
CA ALA A 79 -0.76 28.35 8.60
C ALA A 79 -2.17 27.74 8.67
N LEU A 80 -2.29 26.43 8.97
CA LEU A 80 -3.60 25.81 9.20
C LEU A 80 -3.97 25.96 10.67
N ASP A 81 -5.16 26.50 10.93
CA ASP A 81 -5.74 26.46 12.26
C ASP A 81 -6.18 25.03 12.64
N ASP A 82 -6.57 24.85 13.90
CA ASP A 82 -6.90 23.53 14.43
C ASP A 82 -8.19 22.95 13.81
N ALA A 83 -9.14 23.81 13.41
CA ALA A 83 -10.41 23.37 12.84
C ALA A 83 -10.22 22.86 11.40
N ASP A 84 -9.53 23.62 10.56
CA ASP A 84 -9.21 23.24 9.18
C ASP A 84 -8.33 21.97 9.16
N ARG A 85 -7.36 21.89 10.08
CA ARG A 85 -6.52 20.70 10.23
C ARG A 85 -7.34 19.47 10.59
N ALA A 86 -8.28 19.58 11.52
CA ALA A 86 -9.15 18.47 11.92
C ALA A 86 -10.08 18.02 10.78
N GLU A 87 -10.59 18.96 9.97
CA GLU A 87 -11.39 18.64 8.79
C GLU A 87 -10.58 17.86 7.75
N LEU A 88 -9.38 18.34 7.42
CA LEU A 88 -8.48 17.67 6.47
C LEU A 88 -8.05 16.28 6.97
N GLN A 89 -7.71 16.14 8.26
CA GLN A 89 -7.41 14.84 8.87
C GLN A 89 -8.60 13.88 8.78
N THR A 90 -9.82 14.36 9.02
CA THR A 90 -11.04 13.56 8.85
C THR A 90 -11.21 13.12 7.40
N TYR A 91 -10.97 14.00 6.43
CA TYR A 91 -11.06 13.68 5.01
C TYR A 91 -10.02 12.62 4.60
N ILE A 92 -8.77 12.77 5.04
CA ILE A 92 -7.69 11.79 4.83
C ILE A 92 -8.07 10.44 5.44
N THR A 93 -8.62 10.43 6.65
CA THR A 93 -9.08 9.20 7.32
C THR A 93 -10.19 8.50 6.53
N ARG A 94 -11.14 9.26 5.97
CA ARG A 94 -12.19 8.70 5.08
C ARG A 94 -11.60 8.16 3.78
N ALA A 95 -10.60 8.83 3.20
CA ALA A 95 -9.89 8.35 2.02
C ALA A 95 -9.19 7.01 2.28
N TYR A 96 -8.54 6.85 3.44
CA TYR A 96 -8.01 5.55 3.88
C TYR A 96 -9.13 4.51 4.04
N GLY A 97 -10.28 4.91 4.59
CA GLY A 97 -11.48 4.06 4.69
C GLY A 97 -11.94 3.51 3.33
N SER A 98 -12.00 4.34 2.29
CA SER A 98 -12.38 3.91 0.93
C SER A 98 -11.40 2.92 0.30
N LEU A 99 -10.14 2.90 0.76
CA LEU A 99 -9.11 1.99 0.26
C LEU A 99 -9.09 0.63 0.98
N THR A 100 -9.86 0.46 2.05
CA THR A 100 -9.92 -0.80 2.83
C THR A 100 -10.35 -2.00 1.99
N THR A 101 -11.10 -1.81 0.91
CA THR A 101 -11.44 -2.85 -0.08
C THR A 101 -10.19 -3.56 -0.62
N PHE A 102 -9.04 -2.89 -0.69
CA PHE A 102 -7.78 -3.47 -1.17
C PHE A 102 -6.96 -4.18 -0.09
N ASN A 103 -7.44 -4.27 1.15
CA ASN A 103 -6.70 -4.88 2.27
C ASN A 103 -6.35 -6.36 2.03
N PHE A 104 -7.10 -7.07 1.17
CA PHE A 104 -6.79 -8.46 0.79
C PHE A 104 -5.48 -8.62 0.00
N LEU A 105 -4.93 -7.52 -0.54
CA LEU A 105 -3.64 -7.52 -1.22
C LEU A 105 -2.47 -7.54 -0.22
N PHE A 106 -2.67 -7.05 1.01
CA PHE A 106 -1.59 -6.93 1.99
C PHE A 106 -1.41 -8.21 2.78
N ARG A 107 -0.16 -8.69 2.82
CA ARG A 107 0.25 -9.84 3.61
C ARG A 107 0.21 -9.56 5.11
N ASP A 108 0.71 -8.39 5.49
CA ASP A 108 0.92 -8.00 6.87
C ASP A 108 -0.18 -7.02 7.30
N ASP A 109 -0.75 -7.21 8.49
CA ASP A 109 -1.90 -6.43 8.97
C ASP A 109 -1.54 -4.96 9.25
N GLU A 110 -0.28 -4.68 9.58
CA GLU A 110 0.23 -3.33 9.84
C GLU A 110 0.25 -2.45 8.60
N ASP A 111 0.36 -3.06 7.42
CA ASP A 111 0.38 -2.37 6.14
C ASP A 111 -1.01 -2.06 5.57
N ARG A 112 -2.05 -2.65 6.17
CA ARG A 112 -3.43 -2.46 5.73
C ARG A 112 -3.89 -1.04 5.96
N PHE A 113 -4.78 -0.59 5.09
CA PHE A 113 -5.49 0.65 5.28
C PHE A 113 -6.38 0.57 6.51
N LYS A 114 -6.34 1.62 7.33
CA LYS A 114 -7.20 1.81 8.50
C LYS A 114 -7.95 3.12 8.29
N GLY A 115 -9.27 3.07 8.36
CA GLY A 115 -10.12 4.26 8.32
C GLY A 115 -11.21 4.15 9.38
N THR A 116 -12.08 5.15 9.42
CA THR A 116 -13.34 5.07 10.16
C THR A 116 -14.24 4.07 9.44
N GLY A 117 -14.13 2.79 9.78
CA GLY A 117 -15.12 1.82 9.35
C GLY A 117 -16.52 2.27 9.80
N GLY A 118 -17.54 1.98 8.98
CA GLY A 118 -18.92 1.95 9.46
C GLY A 118 -19.12 0.82 10.46
#